data_AF-A0A3C0MB90-F1
#
_entry.id   AF-A0A3C0MB90-F1
#
_cell.length_a   1.000
_cell.length_b   1.000
_cell.length_c   1.000
_cell.angle_alpha   90.00
_cell.angle_beta   90.00
_cell.angle_gamma   90.00
#
_symmetry.space_group_name_H-M   'P 1'
#
loop_
_entity.id
_entity.type
_entity.pdbx_description
1 polymer ?
#
loop_
_entity_poly.entity_id
_entity_poly.type
_entity_poly.pdbx_seq_one_letter_code
_entity_poly.pdbx_strand_id
1 'polypeptide(L)'
;AMGAFATFYNRANDPVLVRLCQLAMTDEAFHHKFGKIWADRTIPKLETAERDQIEDWAWHVFQTLLYNLASPEQKKEIYAAVGLDWTWVQSAFIEALTDEHLRKQMQESANIFRVLIKTLLKAGIITDRTRGNYAAFVDMAELYHESDEMVGDAIAAAGIDHLKKINFGRTTFGTAANHNVPRVAAE
;
A
#
# COMPACT_ATOMS: atom_id res chain seq x y z
N ALA A 1 -1.09 -1.02 1.08
CA ALA A 1 -0.73 -1.59 2.39
C ALA A 1 0.11 -0.65 3.26
N MET A 2 1.17 -0.02 2.72
CA MET A 2 2.12 0.80 3.52
C MET A 2 1.49 1.85 4.45
N GLY A 3 0.47 2.60 4.01
CA GLY A 3 -0.19 3.60 4.88
C GLY A 3 -0.85 3.00 6.14
N ALA A 4 -1.47 1.83 6.03
CA ALA A 4 -2.06 1.13 7.17
C ALA A 4 -0.97 0.60 8.12
N PHE A 5 0.08 -0.01 7.59
CA PHE A 5 1.19 -0.51 8.40
C PHE A 5 1.96 0.62 9.09
N ALA A 6 2.14 1.77 8.44
CA ALA A 6 2.72 2.95 9.06
C ALA A 6 1.85 3.47 10.21
N THR A 7 0.53 3.42 10.07
CA THR A 7 -0.40 3.79 11.16
C THR A 7 -0.24 2.86 12.36
N PHE A 8 -0.22 1.55 12.15
CA PHE A 8 -0.01 0.58 13.24
C PHE A 8 1.38 0.71 13.85
N TYR A 9 2.43 0.87 13.04
CA TYR A 9 3.79 1.07 13.52
C TYR A 9 3.90 2.27 14.47
N ASN A 10 3.23 3.38 14.15
CA ASN A 10 3.30 4.62 14.92
C ASN A 10 2.35 4.66 16.14
N ARG A 11 1.25 3.89 16.13
CA ARG A 11 0.17 4.03 17.12
C ARG A 11 -0.11 2.77 17.95
N ALA A 12 0.38 1.61 17.54
CA ALA A 12 0.14 0.38 18.29
C ALA A 12 0.97 0.35 19.58
N ASN A 13 0.36 -0.15 20.66
CA ASN A 13 1.04 -0.38 21.94
C ASN A 13 1.71 -1.76 22.02
N ASP A 14 1.33 -2.70 21.15
CA ASP A 14 1.90 -4.04 21.11
C ASP A 14 3.23 -4.02 20.34
N PRO A 15 4.39 -4.28 21.00
CA PRO A 15 5.69 -4.26 20.36
C PRO A 15 5.84 -5.33 19.27
N VAL A 16 5.13 -6.46 19.35
CA VAL A 16 5.15 -7.50 18.31
C VAL A 16 4.45 -6.99 17.06
N LEU A 17 3.29 -6.33 17.21
CA LEU A 17 2.57 -5.73 16.09
C LEU A 17 3.40 -4.63 15.42
N VAL A 18 3.99 -3.73 16.21
CA VAL A 18 4.87 -2.68 15.69
C VAL A 18 6.00 -3.29 14.86
N ARG A 19 6.66 -4.31 15.41
CA ARG A 19 7.78 -4.97 14.73
C ARG A 19 7.34 -5.73 13.47
N LEU A 20 6.21 -6.43 13.52
CA LEU A 20 5.64 -7.13 12.37
C LEU A 20 5.31 -6.14 11.23
N CYS A 21 4.66 -5.02 11.54
CA CYS A 21 4.35 -3.99 10.55
C CYS A 21 5.62 -3.39 9.93
N GLN A 22 6.69 -3.18 10.72
CA GLN A 22 7.97 -2.72 10.17
C GLN A 22 8.56 -3.71 9.16
N LEU A 23 8.57 -5.01 9.50
CA LEU A 23 9.09 -6.05 8.61
C LEU A 23 8.22 -6.20 7.36
N ALA A 24 6.89 -6.21 7.49
CA ALA A 24 6.00 -6.24 6.34
C ALA A 24 6.20 -5.03 5.40
N MET A 25 6.46 -3.84 5.97
CA MET A 25 6.77 -2.65 5.16
C MET A 25 8.07 -2.77 4.37
N THR A 26 9.05 -3.57 4.81
CA THR A 26 10.26 -3.79 4.00
C THR A 26 9.93 -4.49 2.69
N ASP A 27 9.03 -5.47 2.73
CA ASP A 27 8.60 -6.20 1.52
C ASP A 27 7.67 -5.33 0.65
N GLU A 28 6.73 -4.61 1.28
CA GLU A 28 5.80 -3.73 0.56
C GLU A 28 6.51 -2.58 -0.17
N ALA A 29 7.65 -2.10 0.33
CA ALA A 29 8.46 -1.12 -0.38
C ALA A 29 8.98 -1.68 -1.73
N PHE A 30 9.35 -2.97 -1.77
CA PHE A 30 9.71 -3.64 -3.02
C PHE A 30 8.50 -3.88 -3.93
N HIS A 31 7.36 -4.32 -3.38
CA HIS A 31 6.12 -4.51 -4.14
C HIS A 31 5.67 -3.19 -4.80
N HIS A 32 5.70 -2.10 -4.06
CA HIS A 32 5.34 -0.78 -4.56
C HIS A 32 6.30 -0.31 -5.66
N LYS A 33 7.62 -0.49 -5.47
CA LYS A 33 8.63 -0.18 -6.49
C LYS A 33 8.43 -1.01 -7.75
N PHE A 34 8.17 -2.30 -7.62
CA PHE A 34 7.88 -3.18 -8.74
C PHE A 34 6.64 -2.71 -9.51
N GLY A 35 5.55 -2.38 -8.81
CA GLY A 35 4.33 -1.85 -9.41
C GLY A 35 4.58 -0.57 -10.21
N LYS A 36 5.36 0.37 -9.67
CA LYS A 36 5.75 1.60 -10.40
C LYS A 36 6.56 1.29 -11.65
N ILE A 37 7.53 0.38 -11.58
CA ILE A 37 8.34 -0.04 -12.74
C ILE A 37 7.47 -0.71 -13.80
N TRP A 38 6.56 -1.60 -13.39
CA TRP A 38 5.62 -2.23 -14.32
C TRP A 38 4.76 -1.18 -15.03
N ALA A 39 4.20 -0.23 -14.27
CA ALA A 39 3.40 0.85 -14.84
C ALA A 39 4.21 1.70 -15.85
N ASP A 40 5.40 2.15 -15.46
CA ASP A 40 6.29 2.97 -16.32
C ASP A 40 6.77 2.23 -17.58
N ARG A 41 7.14 0.96 -17.44
CA ARG A 41 7.85 0.21 -18.50
C ARG A 41 6.97 -0.66 -19.37
N THR A 42 5.76 -0.97 -18.92
CA THR A 42 4.87 -1.93 -19.58
C THR A 42 3.62 -1.25 -20.12
N ILE A 43 2.90 -0.46 -19.30
CA ILE A 43 1.62 0.14 -19.71
C ILE A 43 1.73 0.98 -20.99
N PRO A 44 2.77 1.82 -21.20
CA PRO A 44 2.89 2.60 -22.44
C PRO A 44 3.02 1.77 -23.72
N LYS A 45 3.36 0.48 -23.61
CA LYS A 45 3.54 -0.44 -24.75
C LYS A 45 2.26 -1.23 -25.09
N LEU A 46 1.25 -1.16 -24.23
CA LEU A 46 -0.02 -1.84 -24.44
C LEU A 46 -0.88 -1.10 -25.46
N GLU A 47 -1.83 -1.77 -26.08
CA GLU A 47 -2.82 -1.12 -26.94
C GLU A 47 -3.74 -0.22 -26.12
N THR A 48 -4.35 0.79 -26.77
CA THR A 48 -5.26 1.72 -26.08
C THR A 48 -6.38 1.00 -25.34
N ALA A 49 -6.98 -0.02 -25.96
CA ALA A 49 -8.06 -0.80 -25.34
C ALA A 49 -7.63 -1.55 -24.07
N GLU A 50 -6.37 -1.99 -23.98
CA GLU A 50 -5.84 -2.65 -22.79
C GLU A 50 -5.52 -1.63 -21.69
N ARG A 51 -4.96 -0.47 -22.07
CA ARG A 51 -4.72 0.63 -21.11
C ARG A 51 -6.03 1.14 -20.50
N ASP A 52 -7.07 1.25 -21.33
CA ASP A 52 -8.40 1.66 -20.89
C ASP A 52 -8.98 0.66 -19.87
N GLN A 53 -8.81 -0.64 -20.11
CA GLN A 53 -9.21 -1.68 -19.15
C GLN A 53 -8.47 -1.58 -17.82
N ILE A 54 -7.16 -1.28 -17.85
CA ILE A 54 -6.37 -1.08 -16.61
C ILE A 54 -6.90 0.12 -15.83
N GLU A 55 -7.19 1.23 -16.52
CA GLU A 55 -7.74 2.44 -15.90
C GLU A 55 -9.12 2.20 -15.28
N ASP A 56 -10.03 1.54 -16.02
CA ASP A 56 -11.37 1.21 -15.55
C ASP A 56 -11.33 0.22 -14.37
N TRP A 57 -10.42 -0.76 -14.42
CA TRP A 57 -10.20 -1.70 -13.32
C TRP A 57 -9.64 -1.01 -12.08
N ALA A 58 -8.68 -0.09 -12.24
CA ALA A 58 -8.13 0.68 -11.12
C ALA A 58 -9.22 1.48 -10.40
N TRP A 59 -10.14 2.09 -11.16
CA TRP A 59 -11.30 2.77 -10.60
C TRP A 59 -12.24 1.81 -9.85
N HIS A 60 -12.58 0.67 -10.46
CA HIS A 60 -13.43 -0.33 -9.81
C HIS A 60 -12.83 -0.83 -8.49
N VAL A 61 -11.53 -1.14 -8.48
CA VAL A 61 -10.81 -1.57 -7.27
C VAL A 61 -10.79 -0.46 -6.22
N PHE A 62 -10.54 0.79 -6.62
CA PHE A 62 -10.57 1.93 -5.70
C PHE A 62 -11.92 2.07 -5.01
N GLN A 63 -13.03 2.07 -5.78
CA GLN A 63 -14.37 2.16 -5.23
C GLN A 63 -14.67 1.00 -4.27
N THR A 64 -14.34 -0.23 -4.69
CA THR A 64 -14.56 -1.42 -3.89
C THR A 64 -13.82 -1.36 -2.56
N LEU A 65 -12.56 -0.92 -2.57
CA LEU A 65 -11.77 -0.73 -1.34
C LEU A 65 -12.35 0.37 -0.45
N LEU A 66 -12.80 1.48 -1.03
CA LEU A 66 -13.39 2.60 -0.31
C LEU A 66 -14.64 2.17 0.47
N TYR A 67 -15.56 1.48 -0.20
CA TYR A 67 -16.79 1.02 0.44
C TYR A 67 -16.57 -0.13 1.42
N ASN A 68 -15.70 -1.10 1.09
CA ASN A 68 -15.46 -2.25 1.96
C ASN A 68 -14.75 -1.88 3.26
N LEU A 69 -13.75 -0.99 3.20
CA LEU A 69 -13.02 -0.60 4.40
C LEU A 69 -13.91 0.18 5.37
N ALA A 70 -14.82 0.98 4.83
CA ALA A 70 -15.78 1.75 5.58
C ALA A 70 -16.92 0.88 6.15
N SER A 71 -17.35 -0.17 5.45
CA SER A 71 -18.54 -0.99 5.77
C SER A 71 -18.56 -1.53 7.21
N PRO A 72 -19.59 -1.15 7.99
CA PRO A 72 -19.91 -1.79 9.27
C PRO A 72 -20.37 -3.25 9.15
N GLU A 73 -21.02 -3.64 8.04
CA GLU A 73 -21.47 -5.02 7.84
C GLU A 73 -20.29 -6.02 7.87
N GLN A 74 -19.17 -5.66 7.25
CA GLN A 74 -17.93 -6.46 7.26
C GLN A 74 -17.35 -6.64 8.67
N LYS A 75 -17.77 -5.82 9.64
CA LYS A 75 -17.31 -5.81 11.03
C LYS A 75 -18.40 -6.26 12.01
N LYS A 76 -19.50 -6.85 11.54
CA LYS A 76 -20.66 -7.21 12.37
C LYS A 76 -20.31 -8.05 13.62
N GLU A 77 -19.37 -8.98 13.49
CA GLU A 77 -18.92 -9.82 14.62
C GLU A 77 -18.17 -9.00 15.68
N ILE A 78 -17.41 -7.99 15.27
CA ILE A 78 -16.69 -7.07 16.17
C ILE A 78 -17.69 -6.22 16.94
N TYR A 79 -18.72 -5.70 16.26
CA TYR A 79 -19.78 -4.93 16.91
C TYR A 79 -20.60 -5.79 17.87
N ALA A 80 -20.96 -7.01 17.46
CA ALA A 80 -21.66 -7.96 18.32
C ALA A 80 -20.86 -8.27 19.61
N ALA A 81 -19.54 -8.41 19.51
CA ALA A 81 -18.66 -8.66 20.66
C ALA A 81 -18.68 -7.53 21.71
N VAL A 82 -19.07 -6.31 21.35
CA VAL A 82 -19.22 -5.17 22.25
C VAL A 82 -20.69 -4.77 22.48
N GLY A 83 -21.63 -5.62 22.07
CA GLY A 83 -23.07 -5.41 22.27
C GLY A 83 -23.70 -4.36 21.35
N LEU A 84 -23.08 -4.07 20.20
CA LEU A 84 -23.59 -3.12 19.20
C LEU A 84 -24.26 -3.88 18.04
N ASP A 85 -25.44 -3.41 17.64
CA ASP A 85 -26.08 -3.86 16.40
C ASP A 85 -25.44 -3.20 15.19
N TRP A 86 -25.01 -4.00 14.21
CA TRP A 86 -24.29 -3.49 13.05
C TRP A 86 -25.18 -2.67 12.13
N THR A 87 -26.51 -2.89 12.11
CA THR A 87 -27.42 -2.08 11.28
C THR A 87 -27.61 -0.67 11.86
N TRP A 88 -27.67 -0.57 13.19
CA TRP A 88 -27.57 0.71 13.87
C TRP A 88 -26.24 1.41 13.60
N VAL A 89 -25.10 0.70 13.71
CA VAL A 89 -23.78 1.29 13.40
C VAL A 89 -23.70 1.76 11.95
N GLN A 90 -24.23 0.99 11.00
CA GLN A 90 -24.29 1.38 9.59
C GLN A 90 -25.06 2.69 9.39
N SER A 91 -26.18 2.84 10.08
CA SER A 91 -27.01 4.04 10.02
C SER A 91 -26.30 5.25 10.61
N ALA A 92 -25.72 5.11 11.81
CA ALA A 92 -24.94 6.15 12.47
C ALA A 92 -23.68 6.54 11.66
N PHE A 93 -23.05 5.56 11.01
CA PHE A 93 -21.90 5.79 10.15
C PHE A 93 -22.29 6.59 8.90
N ILE A 94 -23.39 6.24 8.22
CA ILE A 94 -23.90 7.00 7.06
C ILE A 94 -24.30 8.42 7.47
N GLU A 95 -24.97 8.59 8.61
CA GLU A 95 -25.34 9.90 9.14
C GLU A 95 -24.12 10.79 9.42
N ALA A 96 -23.05 10.20 9.95
CA ALA A 96 -21.80 10.90 10.25
C ALA A 96 -20.91 11.14 9.01
N LEU A 97 -21.07 10.33 7.96
CA LEU A 97 -20.23 10.37 6.77
C LEU A 97 -20.78 11.39 5.77
N THR A 98 -20.51 12.66 6.06
CA THR A 98 -20.78 13.76 5.13
C THR A 98 -19.66 13.87 4.10
N ASP A 99 -19.98 14.42 2.91
CA ASP A 99 -19.00 14.72 1.86
C ASP A 99 -17.84 15.59 2.39
N GLU A 100 -18.12 16.49 3.33
CA GLU A 100 -17.12 17.35 3.97
C GLU A 100 -16.16 16.55 4.88
N HIS A 101 -16.69 15.63 5.69
CA HIS A 101 -15.87 14.79 6.57
C HIS A 101 -14.98 13.85 5.75
N LEU A 102 -15.54 13.22 4.71
CA LEU A 102 -14.77 12.37 3.81
C LEU A 102 -13.64 13.17 3.14
N ARG A 103 -13.93 14.35 2.59
CA ARG A 103 -12.91 15.23 2.00
C ARG A 103 -11.82 15.63 2.98
N LYS A 104 -12.19 15.98 4.21
CA LYS A 104 -11.21 16.34 5.26
C LYS A 104 -10.28 15.17 5.60
N GLN A 105 -10.82 13.95 5.73
CA GLN A 105 -9.98 12.78 5.95
C GLN A 105 -9.06 12.50 4.75
N MET A 106 -9.51 12.75 3.52
CA MET A 106 -8.72 12.59 2.29
C MET A 106 -7.62 13.66 2.11
N GLN A 107 -7.63 14.72 2.91
CA GLN A 107 -6.54 15.70 2.97
C GLN A 107 -5.37 15.23 3.84
N GLU A 108 -5.58 14.24 4.71
CA GLU A 108 -4.49 13.71 5.53
C GLU A 108 -3.49 12.96 4.64
N SER A 109 -2.22 13.36 4.68
CA SER A 109 -1.15 12.74 3.86
C SER A 109 -0.94 11.26 4.15
N ALA A 110 -1.28 10.80 5.36
CA ALA A 110 -1.25 9.41 5.77
C ALA A 110 -2.51 8.63 5.37
N ASN A 111 -3.55 9.28 4.84
CA ASN A 111 -4.76 8.60 4.41
C ASN A 111 -4.45 7.61 3.29
N ILE A 112 -4.82 6.34 3.50
CA ILE A 112 -4.52 5.25 2.58
C ILE A 112 -5.08 5.48 1.17
N PHE A 113 -6.23 6.13 1.06
CA PHE A 113 -6.87 6.42 -0.21
C PHE A 113 -6.21 7.61 -0.92
N ARG A 114 -5.83 8.68 -0.20
CA ARG A 114 -5.03 9.77 -0.80
C ARG A 114 -3.73 9.24 -1.40
N VAL A 115 -3.02 8.40 -0.64
CA VAL A 115 -1.79 7.75 -1.08
C VAL A 115 -2.04 6.87 -2.31
N LEU A 116 -3.12 6.08 -2.32
CA LEU A 116 -3.47 5.24 -3.47
C LEU A 116 -3.75 6.08 -4.73
N ILE A 117 -4.52 7.16 -4.62
CA ILE A 117 -4.80 8.06 -5.75
C ILE A 117 -3.50 8.68 -6.26
N LYS A 118 -2.62 9.14 -5.36
CA LYS A 118 -1.32 9.72 -5.74
C LYS A 118 -0.48 8.72 -6.52
N THR A 119 -0.41 7.48 -6.06
CA THR A 119 0.34 6.42 -6.75
C THR A 119 -0.21 6.15 -8.14
N LEU A 120 -1.53 5.99 -8.29
CA LEU A 120 -2.15 5.74 -9.59
C LEU A 120 -1.97 6.93 -10.55
N LEU A 121 -2.06 8.16 -10.03
CA LEU A 121 -1.86 9.39 -10.79
C LEU A 121 -0.42 9.52 -11.29
N LYS A 122 0.58 9.37 -10.40
CA LYS A 122 2.00 9.47 -10.77
C LYS A 122 2.48 8.31 -11.64
N ALA A 123 1.82 7.15 -11.55
CA ALA A 123 2.07 6.00 -12.42
C ALA A 123 1.44 6.14 -13.82
N GLY A 124 0.67 7.21 -14.09
CA GLY A 124 -0.02 7.41 -15.36
C GLY A 124 -1.20 6.47 -15.60
N ILE A 125 -1.70 5.79 -14.55
CA ILE A 125 -2.88 4.92 -14.63
C ILE A 125 -4.15 5.78 -14.61
N ILE A 126 -4.17 6.85 -13.80
CA ILE A 126 -5.24 7.86 -13.89
C ILE A 126 -4.91 8.77 -15.06
N THR A 127 -5.76 8.75 -16.08
CA THR A 127 -5.69 9.64 -17.23
C THR A 127 -6.80 10.68 -17.17
N ASP A 128 -6.91 11.53 -18.18
CA ASP A 128 -8.01 12.49 -18.27
C ASP A 128 -9.39 11.81 -18.36
N ARG A 129 -9.47 10.54 -18.79
CA ARG A 129 -10.72 9.77 -18.81
C ARG A 129 -11.30 9.56 -17.41
N THR A 130 -10.49 9.14 -16.44
CA THR A 130 -10.97 8.84 -15.08
C THR A 130 -10.57 9.87 -14.03
N ARG A 131 -9.77 10.89 -14.36
CA ARG A 131 -9.37 11.96 -13.42
C ARG A 131 -10.55 12.56 -12.66
N GLY A 132 -11.68 12.78 -13.34
CA GLY A 132 -12.91 13.31 -12.74
C GLY A 132 -13.48 12.46 -11.60
N ASN A 133 -13.31 11.13 -11.67
CA ASN A 133 -13.79 10.21 -10.64
C ASN A 133 -13.06 10.42 -9.30
N TYR A 134 -11.76 10.75 -9.38
CA TYR A 134 -10.91 10.93 -8.21
C TYR A 134 -10.94 12.37 -7.66
N ALA A 135 -11.20 13.36 -8.52
CA ALA A 135 -11.28 14.76 -8.16
C ALA A 135 -12.39 15.08 -7.14
N ALA A 136 -13.37 14.18 -6.97
CA ALA A 136 -14.37 14.31 -5.90
C ALA A 136 -13.77 14.21 -4.49
N PHE A 137 -12.62 13.53 -4.36
CA PHE A 137 -12.00 13.17 -3.07
C PHE A 137 -10.75 13.98 -2.75
N VAL A 138 -9.99 14.42 -3.76
CA VAL A 138 -8.69 15.09 -3.59
C VAL A 138 -8.48 16.18 -4.65
N ASP A 139 -7.62 17.16 -4.35
CA ASP A 139 -7.09 18.07 -5.35
C ASP A 139 -6.05 17.35 -6.20
N MET A 140 -6.41 17.05 -7.45
CA MET A 140 -5.57 16.29 -8.38
C MET A 140 -4.33 17.06 -8.84
N ALA A 141 -4.38 18.40 -8.87
CA ALA A 141 -3.25 19.23 -9.28
C ALA A 141 -2.21 19.31 -8.16
N GLU A 142 -2.67 19.59 -6.94
CA GLU A 142 -1.83 19.56 -5.74
C GLU A 142 -1.12 18.21 -5.61
N LEU A 143 -1.88 17.12 -5.72
CA LEU A 143 -1.38 15.76 -5.54
C LEU A 143 -0.32 15.35 -6.58
N TYR A 144 -0.44 15.86 -7.81
CA TYR A 144 0.54 15.61 -8.85
C TYR A 144 1.91 16.23 -8.53
N HIS A 145 1.90 17.42 -7.92
CA HIS A 145 3.11 18.18 -7.56
C HIS A 145 3.76 17.74 -6.25
N GLU A 146 3.08 16.93 -5.43
CA GLU A 146 3.67 16.36 -4.21
C GLU A 146 4.88 15.47 -4.48
N SER A 147 5.71 15.27 -3.45
CA SER A 147 6.78 14.26 -3.47
C SER A 147 6.25 12.84 -3.71
N ASP A 148 7.08 12.02 -4.36
CA ASP A 148 6.89 10.58 -4.55
C ASP A 148 7.10 9.76 -3.27
N GLU A 149 7.71 10.38 -2.25
CA GLU A 149 8.02 9.78 -0.96
C GLU A 149 6.73 9.41 -0.21
N MET A 150 6.73 8.20 0.35
CA MET A 150 5.64 7.66 1.16
C MET A 150 6.04 7.59 2.62
N VAL A 151 5.08 7.78 3.52
CA VAL A 151 5.29 7.73 4.99
C VAL A 151 5.97 6.43 5.45
N GLY A 152 5.73 5.32 4.75
CA GLY A 152 6.33 4.01 5.05
C GLY A 152 7.78 3.84 4.58
N ASP A 153 8.29 4.69 3.68
CA ASP A 153 9.60 4.48 3.03
C ASP A 153 10.75 4.55 4.04
N ALA A 154 10.74 5.55 4.93
CA ALA A 154 11.75 5.68 5.98
C ALA A 154 11.71 4.52 6.98
N ILE A 155 10.51 4.04 7.33
CA ILE A 155 10.32 2.91 8.25
C ILE A 155 10.84 1.61 7.61
N ALA A 156 10.53 1.41 6.33
CA ALA A 156 11.03 0.28 5.55
C ALA A 156 12.56 0.32 5.42
N ALA A 157 13.15 1.48 5.12
CA ALA A 157 14.60 1.65 5.01
C ALA A 157 15.31 1.28 6.32
N ALA A 158 14.81 1.78 7.46
CA ALA A 158 15.34 1.42 8.78
C ALA A 158 15.21 -0.09 9.08
N GLY A 159 14.09 -0.69 8.67
CA GLY A 159 13.87 -2.14 8.76
C GLY A 159 14.89 -2.94 7.95
N ILE A 160 15.15 -2.53 6.70
CA ILE A 160 16.14 -3.15 5.81
C ILE A 160 17.55 -3.05 6.40
N ASP A 161 17.94 -1.89 6.92
CA ASP A 161 19.27 -1.71 7.49
C ASP A 161 19.49 -2.55 8.75
N HIS A 162 18.45 -2.74 9.54
CA HIS A 162 18.49 -3.68 10.65
C HIS A 162 18.61 -5.14 10.17
N LEU A 163 17.82 -5.56 9.16
CA LEU A 163 17.89 -6.91 8.59
C LEU A 163 19.26 -7.22 7.97
N LYS A 164 19.87 -6.23 7.30
CA LYS A 164 21.25 -6.34 6.80
C LYS A 164 22.22 -6.68 7.93
N LYS A 165 22.16 -5.97 9.07
CA LYS A 165 23.03 -6.24 10.23
C LYS A 165 22.87 -7.68 10.76
N ILE A 166 21.62 -8.18 10.83
CA ILE A 166 21.35 -9.57 11.22
C ILE A 166 21.98 -10.55 10.23
N ASN A 167 21.82 -10.30 8.92
CA ASN A 167 22.30 -11.20 7.88
C ASN A 167 23.83 -11.18 7.75
N PHE A 168 24.49 -10.02 7.95
CA PHE A 168 25.94 -9.91 7.97
C PHE A 168 26.57 -10.59 9.20
N GLY A 169 25.86 -10.66 10.33
CA GLY A 169 26.31 -11.39 11.53
C GLY A 169 26.16 -12.90 11.43
N ARG A 170 25.46 -13.42 10.42
CA ARG A 170 25.36 -14.86 10.13
C ARG A 170 26.44 -15.22 9.13
N THR A 171 27.57 -15.72 9.62
CA THR A 171 28.47 -16.55 8.80
C THR A 171 27.60 -17.62 8.14
N THR A 172 27.67 -17.73 6.82
CA THR A 172 26.91 -18.71 6.04
C THR A 172 27.03 -20.09 6.68
N PHE A 173 25.94 -20.59 7.27
CA PHE A 173 25.80 -22.00 7.60
C PHE A 173 25.81 -22.75 6.25
N GLY A 174 27.00 -23.13 5.78
CA GLY A 174 27.17 -23.80 4.49
C GLY A 174 28.57 -23.80 3.88
N THR A 175 29.51 -22.95 4.30
CA THR A 175 30.90 -22.95 3.76
C THR A 175 31.88 -23.83 4.53
N ALA A 176 31.38 -24.80 5.29
CA ALA A 176 32.20 -25.84 5.92
C ALA A 176 31.99 -27.21 5.25
N ALA A 177 31.89 -27.25 3.92
CA ALA A 177 32.00 -28.50 3.16
C ALA A 177 32.26 -28.19 1.68
N ASN A 178 33.51 -27.96 1.30
CA ASN A 178 33.93 -28.42 -0.02
C ASN A 178 35.39 -28.81 0.01
N HIS A 179 35.60 -30.12 0.00
CA HIS A 179 36.88 -30.76 -0.13
C HIS A 179 37.57 -30.36 -1.44
N ASN A 180 38.90 -30.25 -1.34
CA ASN A 180 39.83 -30.38 -2.45
C ASN A 180 39.41 -31.55 -3.36
N VAL A 181 38.92 -31.25 -4.56
CA VAL A 181 38.87 -32.21 -5.67
C VAL A 181 39.74 -31.62 -6.79
N PRO A 182 40.88 -32.23 -7.14
CA PRO A 182 41.72 -31.73 -8.21
C PRO A 182 40.98 -31.86 -9.54
N ARG A 183 40.94 -30.78 -10.34
CA ARG A 183 40.47 -30.84 -11.73
C ARG A 183 41.44 -31.72 -12.52
N VAL A 184 40.95 -32.86 -13.00
CA VAL A 184 41.62 -33.60 -14.06
C VAL A 184 41.44 -32.81 -15.36
N ALA A 185 42.55 -32.45 -16.00
CA ALA A 185 42.55 -31.83 -17.33
C ALA A 185 42.13 -32.89 -18.36
N ALA A 186 41.16 -32.55 -19.20
CA ALA A 186 40.81 -33.34 -20.38
C ALA A 186 41.66 -32.86 -21.56
N GLU A 187 42.25 -33.84 -22.26
CA GLU A 187 42.90 -33.72 -23.57
C GLU A 187 41.89 -33.37 -24.68
#